data_AF-A0A7R9W4N2-F1
#
_entry.id   AF-A0A7R9W4N2-F1
#
_cell.length_a   1.000
_cell.length_b   1.000
_cell.length_c   1.000
_cell.angle_alpha   90.00
_cell.angle_beta   90.00
_cell.angle_gamma   90.00
#
_symmetry.space_group_name_H-M   'P 1'
#
loop_
_entity.id
_entity.type
_entity.pdbx_description
1 polymer ?
#
loop_
_entity_poly.entity_id
_entity_poly.type
_entity_poly.pdbx_seq_one_letter_code
_entity_poly.pdbx_strand_id
1 'polypeptide(L)'
;FLAPHKGYERMSRSLATPVRGERGNDLRQIRAIHDSSTVRVYQAYNNEIADAALASQSFRAPLDAGLWSKTRMTWIKPSKVWMAYRCGWTVLKDRNQARVLALDLSRSKFEELLSQARVNPHGGSQGKKQCRDSSVVVQWDPERVMNIDGDRRQAFTSAMPSVRSIQIGLRAAAVEALLDPAVVTRITDVTQDFRNALEALKHGNREEAVRLLWPEERETVMDVPQYIREVLEGESDEKLERQKGSVVVVLGSAANPPHQGHIHCLVAGKRKAEELGYNVLFTTIAIAPEGYVKKKQQDRDERGNKSQSSIVFSDQTRLRLLDLLVNCDSTNQGDAKSVSFRSPTQSYGSALECGRSMRPSGDVQVVVVVGGDRSKSKWRRAPKKDQITVCCPHDEIQLSTLQTSLASDQEEGLARDERYYFADIFGPPTSSTLVRSILESSEERCLSELMEQGYERQAAQFLCDQYLREIS
;
A
#
# COMPACT_ATOMS: atom_id res chain seq x y z
N PHE A 1 -3.93 -71.88 -50.49
CA PHE A 1 -4.63 -71.87 -49.20
C PHE A 1 -5.01 -70.43 -48.87
N LEU A 2 -6.26 -70.24 -48.50
CA LEU A 2 -6.98 -68.97 -48.34
C LEU A 2 -6.58 -68.17 -47.09
N ALA A 3 -6.93 -66.87 -47.13
CA ALA A 3 -7.17 -65.89 -46.04
C ALA A 3 -6.05 -64.85 -45.75
N PRO A 4 -6.37 -63.63 -45.21
CA PRO A 4 -6.80 -62.49 -46.01
C PRO A 4 -6.15 -61.12 -45.64
N HIS A 5 -6.49 -60.09 -46.44
CA HIS A 5 -6.28 -58.65 -46.25
C HIS A 5 -6.62 -58.12 -44.84
N LYS A 6 -5.83 -57.14 -44.35
CA LYS A 6 -6.29 -55.95 -43.62
C LYS A 6 -5.19 -54.86 -43.46
N GLY A 7 -5.48 -53.67 -44.00
CA GLY A 7 -5.16 -52.34 -43.43
C GLY A 7 -3.70 -51.94 -43.19
N TYR A 8 -3.13 -51.18 -44.12
CA TYR A 8 -2.03 -50.26 -43.83
C TYR A 8 -2.62 -48.97 -43.20
N GLU A 9 -2.54 -48.83 -41.88
CA GLU A 9 -2.72 -47.55 -41.20
C GLU A 9 -1.42 -47.21 -40.46
N ARG A 10 -0.71 -46.19 -40.97
CA ARG A 10 0.39 -45.54 -40.26
C ARG A 10 -0.19 -44.83 -39.03
N MET A 11 -0.13 -45.46 -37.88
CA MET A 11 -0.29 -44.76 -36.60
C MET A 11 0.93 -43.86 -36.39
N SER A 12 0.74 -42.56 -36.66
CA SER A 12 1.58 -41.49 -36.14
C SER A 12 1.56 -41.52 -34.61
N ARG A 13 2.62 -42.05 -33.98
CA ARG A 13 2.91 -41.71 -32.58
C ARG A 13 3.39 -40.27 -32.55
N SER A 14 2.43 -39.36 -32.46
CA SER A 14 2.63 -37.98 -32.04
C SER A 14 3.40 -37.99 -30.73
N LEU A 15 4.68 -37.62 -30.78
CA LEU A 15 5.40 -37.12 -29.61
C LEU A 15 4.61 -35.90 -29.15
N ALA A 16 3.89 -36.02 -28.04
CA ALA A 16 3.23 -34.91 -27.40
C ALA A 16 4.30 -33.89 -27.00
N THR A 17 4.52 -32.93 -27.89
CA THR A 17 5.14 -31.65 -27.58
C THR A 17 4.45 -31.11 -26.32
N PRO A 18 5.18 -30.70 -25.27
CA PRO A 18 4.53 -30.13 -24.11
C PRO A 18 3.77 -28.90 -24.58
N VAL A 19 2.45 -28.96 -24.44
CA VAL A 19 1.54 -27.85 -24.67
C VAL A 19 2.12 -26.67 -23.90
N ARG A 20 2.51 -25.60 -24.62
CA ARG A 20 2.74 -24.28 -24.02
C ARG A 20 1.46 -23.96 -23.26
N GLY A 21 1.52 -24.10 -21.94
CA GLY A 21 0.39 -23.89 -21.06
C GLY A 21 -0.29 -22.56 -21.40
N GLU A 22 -1.61 -22.64 -21.56
CA GLU A 22 -2.50 -21.49 -21.50
C GLU A 22 -2.05 -20.58 -20.35
N ARG A 23 -1.97 -19.28 -20.60
CA ARG A 23 -1.72 -18.27 -19.56
C ARG A 23 -2.96 -18.20 -18.65
N GLY A 24 -3.14 -19.22 -17.80
CA GLY A 24 -3.98 -19.11 -16.62
C GLY A 24 -3.38 -18.06 -15.69
N ASN A 25 -4.21 -17.24 -15.05
CA ASN A 25 -3.76 -16.25 -14.07
C ASN A 25 -3.06 -16.98 -12.90
N ASP A 26 -1.74 -16.99 -12.92
CA ASP A 26 -0.93 -17.48 -11.81
C ASP A 26 -1.17 -16.59 -10.58
N LEU A 27 -1.53 -17.20 -9.46
CA LEU A 27 -1.68 -16.55 -8.17
C LEU A 27 -0.31 -16.21 -7.59
N ARG A 28 0.05 -14.92 -7.59
CA ARG A 28 1.31 -14.39 -7.04
C ARG A 28 1.11 -13.99 -5.59
N GLN A 29 1.87 -14.60 -4.67
CA GLN A 29 1.72 -14.35 -3.23
C GLN A 29 3.06 -14.23 -2.52
N ILE A 30 3.15 -13.30 -1.57
CA ILE A 30 4.24 -13.26 -0.62
C ILE A 30 3.82 -14.13 0.56
N ARG A 31 4.44 -15.31 0.70
CA ARG A 31 4.22 -16.20 1.83
C ARG A 31 5.43 -16.12 2.75
N ALA A 32 5.25 -15.60 3.96
CA ALA A 32 6.32 -15.36 4.91
C ALA A 32 5.88 -15.70 6.33
N ILE A 33 6.84 -15.93 7.23
CA ILE A 33 6.59 -15.78 8.67
C ILE A 33 6.73 -14.28 8.97
N HIS A 34 5.68 -13.65 9.49
CA HIS A 34 5.64 -12.20 9.67
C HIS A 34 4.67 -11.78 10.77
N ASP A 35 4.90 -10.58 11.33
CA ASP A 35 3.99 -9.92 12.28
C ASP A 35 3.79 -8.44 11.89
N SER A 36 3.37 -7.59 12.83
CA SER A 36 3.19 -6.15 12.59
C SER A 36 4.51 -5.39 12.41
N SER A 37 5.62 -5.96 12.88
CA SER A 37 6.94 -5.35 12.99
C SER A 37 8.02 -6.03 12.15
N THR A 38 7.92 -7.34 11.90
CA THR A 38 8.95 -8.11 11.20
C THR A 38 8.44 -9.01 10.07
N VAL A 39 9.32 -9.30 9.11
CA VAL A 39 9.13 -10.29 8.04
C VAL A 39 10.39 -11.14 7.94
N ARG A 40 10.25 -12.46 8.00
CA ARG A 40 11.35 -13.41 7.89
C ARG A 40 11.64 -13.78 6.43
N VAL A 41 12.91 -13.72 6.05
CA VAL A 41 13.42 -14.17 4.75
C VAL A 41 14.63 -15.08 4.92
N TYR A 42 14.93 -15.89 3.90
CA TYR A 42 16.00 -16.89 3.96
C TYR A 42 17.06 -16.65 2.89
N GLN A 43 18.32 -16.91 3.27
CA GLN A 43 19.49 -16.98 2.39
C GLN A 43 20.34 -18.19 2.74
N ALA A 44 21.12 -18.69 1.78
CA ALA A 44 22.09 -19.75 2.04
C ALA A 44 23.52 -19.30 1.76
N TYR A 45 24.41 -19.78 2.61
CA TYR A 45 25.82 -19.41 2.66
C TYR A 45 26.72 -20.63 2.91
N ASN A 46 28.02 -20.45 2.73
CA ASN A 46 29.03 -21.36 3.25
C ASN A 46 29.15 -21.22 4.78
N ASN A 47 29.94 -22.08 5.41
CA ASN A 47 30.10 -22.06 6.86
C ASN A 47 30.76 -20.77 7.34
N GLU A 48 31.78 -20.29 6.64
CA GLU A 48 32.58 -19.14 7.06
C GLU A 48 31.75 -17.84 7.11
N ILE A 49 30.91 -17.59 6.10
CA ILE A 49 29.99 -16.44 6.10
C ILE A 49 28.93 -16.61 7.19
N ALA A 50 28.38 -17.82 7.34
CA ALA A 50 27.33 -18.09 8.31
C ALA A 50 27.82 -17.88 9.75
N ASP A 51 28.98 -18.45 10.10
CA ASP A 51 29.56 -18.34 11.42
C ASP A 51 29.87 -16.88 11.78
N ALA A 52 30.46 -16.12 10.85
CA ALA A 52 30.75 -14.70 11.05
C ALA A 52 29.47 -13.84 11.19
N ALA A 53 28.45 -14.11 10.38
CA ALA A 53 27.18 -13.39 10.43
C ALA A 53 26.40 -13.68 11.73
N LEU A 54 26.38 -14.95 12.17
CA LEU A 54 25.70 -15.37 13.39
C LEU A 54 26.38 -14.79 14.64
N ALA A 55 27.71 -14.86 14.71
CA ALA A 55 28.48 -14.37 15.84
C ALA A 55 28.34 -12.85 16.05
N SER A 56 28.20 -12.10 14.95
CA SER A 56 28.07 -10.64 14.99
C SER A 56 26.63 -10.13 14.86
N GLN A 57 25.66 -11.03 14.62
CA GLN A 57 24.29 -10.69 14.23
C GLN A 57 24.23 -9.65 13.09
N SER A 58 25.18 -9.71 12.15
CA SER A 58 25.31 -8.74 11.07
C SER A 58 26.13 -9.28 9.89
N PHE A 59 25.86 -8.80 8.68
CA PHE A 59 26.72 -9.05 7.52
C PHE A 59 27.97 -8.15 7.48
N ARG A 60 28.15 -7.24 8.46
CA ARG A 60 29.33 -6.38 8.55
C ARG A 60 30.61 -7.18 8.79
N ALA A 61 30.61 -8.09 9.77
CA ALA A 61 31.78 -8.91 10.07
C ALA A 61 32.25 -9.76 8.87
N PRO A 62 31.38 -10.52 8.16
CA PRO A 62 31.82 -11.24 6.97
C PRO A 62 32.19 -10.30 5.79
N LEU A 63 31.64 -9.08 5.70
CA LEU A 63 32.09 -8.09 4.72
C LEU A 63 33.52 -7.62 5.02
N ASP A 64 33.80 -7.25 6.27
CA ASP A 64 35.10 -6.73 6.69
C ASP A 64 36.20 -7.81 6.61
N ALA A 65 35.82 -9.08 6.82
CA ALA A 65 36.69 -10.24 6.60
C ALA A 65 36.86 -10.64 5.11
N GLY A 66 36.20 -9.95 4.17
CA GLY A 66 36.27 -10.25 2.74
C GLY A 66 35.54 -11.54 2.30
N LEU A 67 34.72 -12.12 3.19
CA LEU A 67 33.95 -13.35 2.93
C LEU A 67 32.65 -13.06 2.17
N TRP A 68 32.03 -11.91 2.45
CA TRP A 68 30.77 -11.48 1.86
C TRP A 68 30.96 -10.21 1.01
N SER A 69 30.14 -10.05 -0.03
CA SER A 69 30.29 -8.97 -1.00
C SER A 69 28.99 -8.21 -1.20
N LYS A 70 29.06 -6.89 -1.00
CA LYS A 70 27.99 -5.93 -1.31
C LYS A 70 27.89 -5.55 -2.80
N THR A 71 28.80 -6.03 -3.64
CA THR A 71 28.77 -5.71 -5.09
C THR A 71 28.07 -6.78 -5.92
N ARG A 72 27.90 -7.99 -5.36
CA ARG A 72 27.14 -9.07 -6.01
C ARG A 72 25.66 -8.93 -5.70
N MET A 73 24.85 -9.24 -6.70
CA MET A 73 23.42 -9.45 -6.50
C MET A 73 23.23 -10.62 -5.51
N THR A 74 22.45 -10.40 -4.47
CA THR A 74 22.04 -11.46 -3.54
C THR A 74 20.53 -11.63 -3.58
N TRP A 75 20.04 -12.84 -3.32
CA TRP A 75 18.61 -13.15 -3.39
C TRP A 75 18.07 -13.57 -2.02
N ILE A 76 17.03 -12.90 -1.57
CA ILE A 76 16.25 -13.28 -0.38
C ILE A 76 14.95 -13.98 -0.81
N LYS A 77 14.49 -14.93 0.02
CA LYS A 77 13.28 -15.73 -0.24
C LYS A 77 12.44 -15.85 1.02
N PRO A 78 11.17 -15.43 1.00
CA PRO A 78 10.28 -15.66 2.14
C PRO A 78 9.81 -17.13 2.31
N SER A 79 9.74 -17.93 1.23
CA SER A 79 9.30 -19.34 1.28
C SER A 79 10.44 -20.30 1.65
N LYS A 80 10.30 -21.07 2.74
CA LYS A 80 11.28 -22.10 3.15
C LYS A 80 11.41 -23.21 2.12
N VAL A 81 10.31 -23.71 1.53
CA VAL A 81 10.39 -24.82 0.56
C VAL A 81 10.99 -24.35 -0.76
N TRP A 82 10.73 -23.10 -1.16
CA TRP A 82 11.44 -22.48 -2.28
C TRP A 82 12.94 -22.36 -1.99
N MET A 83 13.32 -21.92 -0.79
CA MET A 83 14.72 -21.89 -0.36
C MET A 83 15.34 -23.30 -0.37
N ALA A 84 14.62 -24.31 0.12
CA ALA A 84 15.07 -25.70 0.18
C ALA A 84 15.32 -26.27 -1.22
N TYR A 85 14.42 -25.99 -2.17
CA TYR A 85 14.64 -26.31 -3.57
C TYR A 85 15.90 -25.62 -4.10
N ARG A 86 16.13 -24.35 -3.79
CA ARG A 86 17.26 -23.58 -4.34
C ARG A 86 18.62 -24.00 -3.79
N CYS A 87 18.76 -24.20 -2.47
CA CYS A 87 20.00 -24.72 -1.86
C CYS A 87 20.11 -26.24 -1.89
N GLY A 88 19.07 -26.96 -2.31
CA GLY A 88 19.04 -28.42 -2.25
C GLY A 88 19.11 -28.92 -0.81
N TRP A 89 18.32 -28.34 0.09
CA TRP A 89 18.31 -28.68 1.52
C TRP A 89 19.71 -28.64 2.17
N THR A 90 20.58 -27.75 1.70
CA THR A 90 21.99 -27.57 2.11
C THR A 90 22.99 -28.69 1.75
N VAL A 91 22.51 -29.87 1.36
CA VAL A 91 23.37 -31.05 1.17
C VAL A 91 23.27 -31.67 -0.23
N LEU A 92 22.28 -31.30 -1.04
CA LEU A 92 22.04 -31.93 -2.34
C LEU A 92 22.67 -31.18 -3.53
N LYS A 93 22.96 -29.88 -3.38
CA LYS A 93 23.40 -28.99 -4.48
C LYS A 93 24.78 -28.36 -4.21
N ASP A 94 24.85 -27.05 -4.10
CA ASP A 94 26.10 -26.28 -4.00
C ASP A 94 26.63 -26.29 -2.55
N ARG A 95 27.89 -26.69 -2.37
CA ARG A 95 28.56 -26.69 -1.06
C ARG A 95 28.72 -25.29 -0.47
N ASN A 96 28.69 -24.25 -1.30
CA ASN A 96 28.69 -22.86 -0.83
C ASN A 96 27.31 -22.40 -0.34
N GLN A 97 26.33 -23.30 -0.27
CA GLN A 97 24.99 -23.09 0.28
C GLN A 97 24.68 -24.11 1.39
N ALA A 98 25.71 -24.44 2.19
CA ALA A 98 25.67 -25.46 3.24
C ALA A 98 24.94 -25.04 4.53
N ARG A 99 24.68 -23.74 4.72
CA ARG A 99 23.95 -23.17 5.85
C ARG A 99 22.80 -22.31 5.36
N VAL A 100 21.62 -22.40 5.99
CA VAL A 100 20.49 -21.50 5.75
C VAL A 100 20.34 -20.57 6.94
N LEU A 101 20.42 -19.27 6.67
CA LEU A 101 20.16 -18.22 7.65
C LEU A 101 18.75 -17.67 7.43
N ALA A 102 17.97 -17.60 8.50
CA ALA A 102 16.75 -16.83 8.60
C ALA A 102 17.09 -15.41 9.05
N LEU A 103 16.68 -14.43 8.26
CA LEU A 103 16.84 -13.01 8.55
C LEU A 103 15.47 -12.44 8.87
N ASP A 104 15.30 -11.91 10.08
CA ASP A 104 14.13 -11.11 10.41
C ASP A 104 14.40 -9.67 10.01
N LEU A 105 13.58 -9.17 9.09
CA LEU A 105 13.69 -7.82 8.59
C LEU A 105 12.61 -6.95 9.21
N SER A 106 12.91 -5.68 9.49
CA SER A 106 11.86 -4.71 9.80
C SER A 106 10.84 -4.68 8.67
N ARG A 107 9.55 -4.88 9.00
CA ARG A 107 8.46 -4.92 8.02
C ARG A 107 8.41 -3.63 7.19
N SER A 108 8.54 -2.49 7.86
CA SER A 108 8.57 -1.18 7.19
C SER A 108 9.71 -1.06 6.18
N LYS A 109 10.90 -1.57 6.51
CA LYS A 109 12.07 -1.56 5.61
C LYS A 109 11.96 -2.59 4.51
N PHE A 110 11.34 -3.73 4.77
CA PHE A 110 11.04 -4.72 3.73
C PHE A 110 10.05 -4.17 2.70
N GLU A 111 8.98 -3.52 3.15
CA GLU A 111 8.01 -2.83 2.28
C GLU A 111 8.67 -1.68 1.50
N GLU A 112 9.55 -0.90 2.12
CA GLU A 112 10.36 0.13 1.46
C GLU A 112 11.22 -0.47 0.32
N LEU A 113 11.88 -1.61 0.55
CA LEU A 113 12.63 -2.32 -0.50
C LEU A 113 11.73 -2.76 -1.65
N LEU A 114 10.56 -3.33 -1.35
CA LEU A 114 9.62 -3.80 -2.39
C LEU A 114 9.03 -2.65 -3.21
N SER A 115 8.85 -1.46 -2.62
CA SER A 115 8.37 -0.28 -3.35
C SER A 115 9.30 0.16 -4.50
N GLN A 116 10.58 -0.22 -4.42
CA GLN A 116 11.61 0.09 -5.42
C GLN A 116 11.83 -1.05 -6.42
N ALA A 117 11.06 -2.13 -6.30
CA ALA A 117 11.26 -3.33 -7.10
C ALA A 117 10.94 -3.10 -8.58
N ARG A 118 11.70 -3.77 -9.44
CA ARG A 118 11.32 -4.02 -10.83
C ARG A 118 11.04 -5.50 -11.01
N VAL A 119 9.84 -5.84 -11.48
CA VAL A 119 9.46 -7.22 -11.75
C VAL A 119 10.12 -7.64 -13.06
N ASN A 120 10.94 -8.69 -12.99
CA ASN A 120 11.57 -9.27 -14.16
C ASN A 120 10.63 -10.31 -14.78
N PRO A 121 10.04 -10.06 -15.96
CA PRO A 121 9.23 -11.05 -16.65
C PRO A 121 10.15 -12.19 -17.11
N HIS A 122 9.91 -13.39 -16.60
CA HIS A 122 10.68 -14.57 -16.98
C HIS A 122 10.71 -14.74 -18.51
N GLY A 123 11.89 -14.66 -19.13
CA GLY A 123 12.13 -15.21 -20.47
C GLY A 123 12.27 -14.26 -21.67
N GLY A 124 12.42 -12.94 -21.49
CA GLY A 124 12.66 -12.00 -22.62
C GLY A 124 14.05 -11.34 -22.59
N SER A 125 14.70 -11.18 -23.75
CA SER A 125 15.92 -10.37 -23.88
C SER A 125 15.69 -8.88 -23.59
N GLN A 126 14.44 -8.41 -23.69
CA GLN A 126 14.05 -7.03 -23.40
C GLN A 126 13.91 -6.72 -21.89
N GLY A 127 13.35 -7.62 -21.08
CA GLY A 127 13.23 -7.43 -19.62
C GLY A 127 14.58 -7.30 -18.90
N LYS A 128 15.65 -7.87 -19.48
CA LYS A 128 17.03 -7.73 -18.99
C LYS A 128 17.59 -6.31 -19.11
N LYS A 129 17.09 -5.45 -20.02
CA LYS A 129 17.53 -4.06 -20.13
C LYS A 129 16.83 -3.17 -19.09
N GLN A 130 15.52 -3.30 -18.93
CA GLN A 130 14.72 -2.49 -17.98
C GLN A 130 15.07 -2.76 -16.52
N CYS A 131 15.44 -4.00 -16.17
CA CYS A 131 15.84 -4.30 -14.81
C CYS A 131 17.24 -3.77 -14.47
N ARG A 132 18.13 -3.44 -15.42
CA ARG A 132 19.56 -3.17 -15.15
C ARG A 132 19.82 -2.03 -14.18
N ASP A 133 18.93 -1.04 -14.15
CA ASP A 133 19.11 0.18 -13.36
C ASP A 133 18.47 0.11 -11.96
N SER A 134 17.72 -0.95 -11.64
CA SER A 134 17.10 -1.09 -10.31
C SER A 134 17.98 -1.82 -9.30
N SER A 135 18.06 -1.29 -8.07
CA SER A 135 18.70 -1.94 -6.93
C SER A 135 17.92 -3.16 -6.43
N VAL A 136 16.61 -3.24 -6.70
CA VAL A 136 15.71 -4.33 -6.27
C VAL A 136 15.03 -4.96 -7.49
N VAL A 137 15.24 -6.26 -7.68
CA VAL A 137 14.67 -7.03 -8.79
C VAL A 137 13.79 -8.15 -8.24
N VAL A 138 12.53 -8.22 -8.67
CA VAL A 138 11.60 -9.25 -8.25
C VAL A 138 11.40 -10.29 -9.34
N GLN A 139 11.36 -11.55 -8.93
CA GLN A 139 11.00 -12.68 -9.77
C GLN A 139 9.87 -13.47 -9.11
N TRP A 140 8.86 -13.80 -9.91
CA TRP A 140 7.77 -14.69 -9.52
C TRP A 140 8.07 -16.09 -10.04
N ASP A 141 8.59 -16.94 -9.16
CA ASP A 141 8.97 -18.32 -9.47
C ASP A 141 7.84 -19.30 -9.09
N PRO A 142 7.73 -20.48 -9.70
CA PRO A 142 6.78 -21.50 -9.27
C PRO A 142 6.95 -21.84 -7.79
N GLU A 143 5.88 -21.73 -7.01
CA GLU A 143 5.90 -22.14 -5.60
C GLU A 143 6.21 -23.64 -5.49
N ARG A 144 6.86 -24.04 -4.40
CA ARG A 144 7.30 -25.42 -4.20
C ARG A 144 6.59 -26.06 -3.03
N VAL A 145 6.28 -27.34 -3.18
CA VAL A 145 5.81 -28.21 -2.10
C VAL A 145 6.75 -29.39 -1.93
N MET A 146 6.86 -29.90 -0.71
CA MET A 146 7.59 -31.13 -0.44
C MET A 146 6.96 -32.31 -1.19
N ASN A 147 7.80 -33.11 -1.83
CA ASN A 147 7.42 -34.30 -2.58
C ASN A 147 8.30 -35.48 -2.18
N ILE A 148 7.70 -36.50 -1.56
CA ILE A 148 8.37 -37.74 -1.13
C ILE A 148 8.79 -38.61 -2.32
N ASP A 149 8.07 -38.53 -3.44
CA ASP A 149 8.40 -39.23 -4.68
C ASP A 149 9.40 -38.42 -5.54
N GLY A 150 9.82 -37.25 -5.05
CA GLY A 150 10.73 -36.36 -5.74
C GLY A 150 12.17 -36.89 -5.70
N ASP A 151 12.82 -36.91 -6.86
CA ASP A 151 14.22 -37.32 -6.95
C ASP A 151 15.19 -36.21 -6.48
N ARG A 152 16.49 -36.56 -6.44
CA ARG A 152 17.56 -35.59 -6.11
C ARG A 152 17.62 -34.41 -7.09
N ARG A 153 17.15 -34.54 -8.33
CA ARG A 153 17.17 -33.44 -9.32
C ARG A 153 16.14 -32.37 -8.97
N GLN A 154 14.95 -32.78 -8.53
CA GLN A 154 13.93 -31.88 -8.00
C GLN A 154 14.10 -31.59 -6.50
N ALA A 155 15.14 -32.14 -5.88
CA ALA A 155 15.46 -31.99 -4.46
C ALA A 155 14.24 -32.29 -3.57
N PHE A 156 13.54 -33.41 -3.78
CA PHE A 156 12.36 -33.78 -2.98
C PHE A 156 11.27 -32.68 -2.91
N THR A 157 11.10 -31.91 -3.99
CA THR A 157 10.05 -30.90 -4.13
C THR A 157 9.33 -31.00 -5.47
N SER A 158 8.11 -30.47 -5.56
CA SER A 158 7.35 -30.31 -6.80
C SER A 158 6.90 -28.86 -6.95
N ALA A 159 6.79 -28.38 -8.18
CA ALA A 159 6.20 -27.07 -8.45
C ALA A 159 4.68 -27.15 -8.25
N MET A 160 4.11 -26.19 -7.53
CA MET A 160 2.66 -26.03 -7.45
C MET A 160 2.15 -25.38 -8.74
N PRO A 161 1.13 -25.98 -9.39
CA PRO A 161 0.43 -25.34 -10.49
C PRO A 161 -0.18 -24.02 -10.03
N SER A 162 -0.15 -23.01 -10.89
CA SER A 162 -0.87 -21.74 -10.73
C SER A 162 -0.56 -20.92 -9.47
N VAL A 163 0.48 -21.25 -8.69
CA VAL A 163 0.94 -20.45 -7.54
C VAL A 163 2.39 -20.02 -7.78
N ARG A 164 2.70 -18.77 -7.44
CA ARG A 164 4.04 -18.20 -7.57
C ARG A 164 4.52 -17.62 -6.24
N SER A 165 5.77 -17.92 -5.89
CA SER A 165 6.49 -17.31 -4.76
C SER A 165 7.37 -16.17 -5.25
N ILE A 166 7.55 -15.18 -4.38
CA ILE A 166 8.48 -14.10 -4.64
C ILE A 166 9.93 -14.51 -4.37
N GLN A 167 10.83 -14.13 -5.27
CA GLN A 167 12.27 -14.10 -5.06
C GLN A 167 12.77 -12.67 -5.29
N ILE A 168 13.47 -12.11 -4.31
CA ILE A 168 13.84 -10.68 -4.32
C ILE A 168 15.36 -10.57 -4.41
N GLY A 169 15.84 -9.99 -5.51
CA GLY A 169 17.24 -9.75 -5.80
C GLY A 169 17.63 -8.35 -5.34
N LEU A 170 18.68 -8.26 -4.54
CA LEU A 170 19.22 -7.03 -3.98
C LEU A 170 20.63 -6.79 -4.51
N ARG A 171 20.92 -5.56 -4.96
CA ARG A 171 22.26 -5.09 -5.35
C ARG A 171 22.42 -3.60 -5.08
N ALA A 172 23.65 -3.09 -5.23
CA ALA A 172 23.99 -1.69 -4.95
C ALA A 172 23.46 -1.26 -3.56
N ALA A 173 22.79 -0.13 -3.45
CA ALA A 173 22.26 0.35 -2.17
C ALA A 173 21.33 -0.66 -1.46
N ALA A 174 20.59 -1.49 -2.20
CA ALA A 174 19.66 -2.44 -1.60
C ALA A 174 20.34 -3.63 -0.91
N VAL A 175 21.51 -4.07 -1.39
CA VAL A 175 22.26 -5.13 -0.68
C VAL A 175 23.05 -4.54 0.49
N GLU A 176 23.46 -3.27 0.43
CA GLU A 176 24.04 -2.55 1.56
C GLU A 176 23.07 -2.38 2.72
N ALA A 177 21.76 -2.30 2.45
CA ALA A 177 20.72 -2.28 3.47
C ALA A 177 20.78 -3.49 4.41
N LEU A 178 21.28 -4.65 3.97
CA LEU A 178 21.45 -5.84 4.82
C LEU A 178 22.53 -5.66 5.91
N LEU A 179 23.33 -4.60 5.84
CA LEU A 179 24.33 -4.26 6.84
C LEU A 179 23.78 -3.37 7.96
N ASP A 180 22.57 -2.84 7.80
CA ASP A 180 21.93 -1.93 8.74
C ASP A 180 21.11 -2.74 9.78
N PRO A 181 21.39 -2.61 11.09
CA PRO A 181 20.61 -3.27 12.14
C PRO A 181 19.15 -2.79 12.23
N ALA A 182 18.81 -1.63 11.67
CA ALA A 182 17.41 -1.19 11.53
C ALA A 182 16.65 -1.95 10.43
N VAL A 183 17.38 -2.59 9.50
CA VAL A 183 16.82 -3.42 8.43
C VAL A 183 16.83 -4.88 8.84
N VAL A 184 18.00 -5.44 9.21
CA VAL A 184 18.15 -6.83 9.67
C VAL A 184 18.21 -6.84 11.19
N THR A 185 17.10 -7.22 11.83
CA THR A 185 16.97 -7.14 13.29
C THR A 185 17.44 -8.40 14.00
N ARG A 186 17.48 -9.55 13.30
CA ARG A 186 17.93 -10.83 13.85
C ARG A 186 18.40 -11.80 12.76
N ILE A 187 19.44 -12.58 13.05
CA ILE A 187 19.95 -13.65 12.20
C ILE A 187 19.92 -14.97 12.97
N THR A 188 19.16 -15.95 12.49
CA THR A 188 19.02 -17.28 13.10
C THR A 188 19.48 -18.36 12.13
N ASP A 189 20.26 -19.33 12.63
CA ASP A 189 20.59 -20.51 11.85
C ASP A 189 19.45 -21.53 11.90
N VAL A 190 18.88 -21.84 10.73
CA VAL A 190 17.79 -22.82 10.59
C VAL A 190 18.22 -24.04 9.78
N THR A 191 19.54 -24.27 9.65
CA THR A 191 20.10 -25.35 8.84
C THR A 191 19.61 -26.72 9.28
N GLN A 192 19.46 -26.94 10.58
CA GLN A 192 19.06 -28.23 11.11
C GLN A 192 17.61 -28.57 10.75
N ASP A 193 16.70 -27.58 10.75
CA ASP A 193 15.31 -27.75 10.28
C ASP A 193 15.27 -28.32 8.86
N PHE A 194 16.09 -27.76 7.96
CA PHE A 194 16.16 -28.20 6.56
C PHE A 194 16.72 -29.61 6.43
N ARG A 195 17.78 -29.94 7.19
CA ARG A 195 18.40 -31.28 7.13
C ARG A 195 17.48 -32.34 7.71
N ASN A 196 16.86 -32.06 8.85
CA ASN A 196 15.89 -32.95 9.50
C ASN A 196 14.68 -33.20 8.59
N ALA A 197 14.14 -32.15 7.96
CA ALA A 197 13.04 -32.27 7.02
C ALA A 197 13.42 -33.12 5.79
N LEU A 198 14.61 -32.93 5.23
CA LEU A 198 15.09 -33.77 4.12
C LEU A 198 15.20 -35.24 4.53
N GLU A 199 15.75 -35.55 5.71
CA GLU A 199 15.85 -36.94 6.17
C GLU A 199 14.47 -37.56 6.32
N ALA A 200 13.49 -36.86 6.89
CA ALA A 200 12.12 -37.34 6.96
C ALA A 200 11.51 -37.60 5.56
N LEU A 201 11.78 -36.73 4.58
CA LEU A 201 11.33 -36.93 3.19
C LEU A 201 11.96 -38.16 2.54
N LYS A 202 13.25 -38.42 2.76
CA LYS A 202 13.93 -39.62 2.26
C LYS A 202 13.33 -40.92 2.82
N HIS A 203 12.78 -40.87 4.03
CA HIS A 203 12.08 -41.99 4.66
C HIS A 203 10.59 -42.04 4.29
N GLY A 204 10.13 -41.21 3.34
CA GLY A 204 8.73 -41.18 2.90
C GLY A 204 7.76 -40.51 3.87
N ASN A 205 8.25 -39.83 4.91
CA ASN A 205 7.41 -39.22 5.94
C ASN A 205 7.25 -37.69 5.72
N ARG A 206 6.29 -37.33 4.88
CA ARG A 206 5.99 -35.91 4.56
C ARG A 206 5.49 -35.14 5.78
N GLU A 207 4.67 -35.73 6.62
CA GLU A 207 4.09 -35.04 7.78
C GLU A 207 5.17 -34.66 8.80
N GLU A 208 6.10 -35.57 9.06
CA GLU A 208 7.25 -35.31 9.91
C GLU A 208 8.18 -34.27 9.30
N ALA A 209 8.44 -34.34 7.99
CA ALA A 209 9.23 -33.33 7.30
C ALA A 209 8.64 -31.92 7.45
N VAL A 210 7.32 -31.80 7.39
CA VAL A 210 6.61 -30.55 7.62
C VAL A 210 6.77 -30.08 9.07
N ARG A 211 6.61 -30.94 10.07
CA ARG A 211 6.84 -30.56 11.49
C ARG A 211 8.28 -30.09 11.75
N LEU A 212 9.25 -30.78 11.17
CA LEU A 212 10.67 -30.49 11.35
C LEU A 212 11.12 -29.22 10.62
N LEU A 213 10.52 -28.90 9.46
CA LEU A 213 10.84 -27.65 8.76
C LEU A 213 10.24 -26.43 9.45
N TRP A 214 9.10 -26.59 10.14
CA TRP A 214 8.37 -25.50 10.80
C TRP A 214 8.02 -25.88 12.24
N PRO A 215 9.02 -25.86 13.15
CA PRO A 215 8.83 -26.28 14.54
C PRO A 215 7.90 -25.35 15.33
N GLU A 216 7.89 -24.05 15.00
CA GLU A 216 7.14 -23.03 15.73
C GLU A 216 5.99 -22.47 14.88
N GLU A 217 6.30 -21.93 13.70
CA GLU A 217 5.37 -21.17 12.87
C GLU A 217 5.54 -21.51 11.38
N ARG A 218 4.47 -21.33 10.60
CA ARG A 218 4.46 -21.53 9.14
C ARG A 218 4.20 -20.23 8.41
N GLU A 219 4.65 -20.16 7.16
CA GLU A 219 4.38 -19.00 6.31
C GLU A 219 2.88 -18.84 6.06
N THR A 220 2.38 -17.63 6.31
CA THR A 220 1.05 -17.17 5.92
C THR A 220 1.18 -16.18 4.75
N VAL A 221 0.06 -15.90 4.07
CA VAL A 221 0.04 -14.87 3.03
C VAL A 221 0.17 -13.51 3.71
N MET A 222 1.19 -12.76 3.32
CA MET A 222 1.44 -11.42 3.80
C MET A 222 0.78 -10.39 2.88
N ASP A 223 -0.12 -9.59 3.46
CA ASP A 223 -0.65 -8.42 2.77
C ASP A 223 0.38 -7.29 2.73
N VAL A 224 0.48 -6.65 1.56
CA VAL A 224 1.25 -5.42 1.36
C VAL A 224 0.32 -4.27 0.96
N PRO A 225 0.69 -3.01 1.23
CA PRO A 225 0.00 -1.84 0.72
C PRO A 225 -0.27 -1.92 -0.80
N GLN A 226 -1.37 -1.32 -1.25
CA GLN A 226 -1.81 -1.39 -2.64
C GLN A 226 -0.73 -0.93 -3.63
N TYR A 227 -0.04 0.17 -3.34
CA TYR A 227 1.01 0.69 -4.22
C TYR A 227 2.16 -0.31 -4.43
N ILE A 228 2.45 -1.17 -3.45
CA ILE A 228 3.45 -2.25 -3.60
C ILE A 228 2.88 -3.38 -4.46
N ARG A 229 1.60 -3.73 -4.31
CA ARG A 229 0.96 -4.75 -5.16
C ARG A 229 1.04 -4.35 -6.63
N GLU A 230 0.73 -3.10 -6.94
CA GLU A 230 0.80 -2.54 -8.29
C GLU A 230 2.22 -2.66 -8.88
N VAL A 231 3.25 -2.34 -8.08
CA VAL A 231 4.66 -2.55 -8.46
C VAL A 231 4.94 -4.03 -8.77
N LEU A 232 4.44 -4.95 -7.96
CA LEU A 232 4.73 -6.39 -8.04
C LEU A 232 3.89 -7.16 -9.08
N GLU A 233 2.74 -6.64 -9.48
CA GLU A 233 1.89 -7.21 -10.53
C GLU A 233 2.48 -6.95 -11.93
N GLY A 234 3.37 -5.97 -12.06
CA GLY A 234 3.96 -5.56 -13.34
C GLY A 234 2.99 -4.71 -14.17
N GLU A 235 1.90 -4.23 -13.56
CA GLU A 235 1.00 -3.24 -14.15
C GLU A 235 1.62 -1.84 -14.08
N SER A 236 2.67 -1.56 -14.86
CA SER A 236 3.00 -0.19 -15.33
C SER A 236 4.41 -0.06 -15.92
N ASP A 237 4.55 -0.31 -17.22
CA ASP A 237 5.39 0.58 -18.05
C ASP A 237 4.52 1.73 -18.59
N GLU A 238 3.28 1.45 -19.05
CA GLU A 238 2.36 2.48 -19.57
C GLU A 238 1.82 3.48 -18.51
N LYS A 239 1.69 3.07 -17.24
CA LYS A 239 1.24 3.95 -16.14
C LYS A 239 2.41 4.73 -15.52
N LEU A 240 3.62 4.19 -15.56
CA LEU A 240 4.83 4.86 -15.08
C LEU A 240 5.24 5.99 -16.03
N GLU A 241 5.08 5.80 -17.34
CA GLU A 241 5.24 6.89 -18.32
C GLU A 241 4.14 7.97 -18.21
N ARG A 242 2.96 7.64 -17.67
CA ARG A 242 1.88 8.60 -17.40
C ARG A 242 1.98 9.30 -16.04
N GLN A 243 2.97 8.95 -15.20
CA GLN A 243 3.02 9.46 -13.84
C GLN A 243 3.49 10.93 -13.83
N LYS A 244 2.54 11.86 -13.66
CA LYS A 244 2.77 13.33 -13.74
C LYS A 244 3.56 13.92 -12.57
N GLY A 245 4.03 13.07 -11.66
CA GLY A 245 4.73 13.45 -10.43
C GLY A 245 3.98 13.03 -9.17
N SER A 246 4.51 13.42 -8.01
CA SER A 246 3.91 13.14 -6.71
C SER A 246 3.08 14.33 -6.19
N VAL A 247 2.02 14.03 -5.46
CA VAL A 247 1.12 15.03 -4.89
C VAL A 247 0.76 14.73 -3.44
N VAL A 248 0.37 15.77 -2.72
CA VAL A 248 -0.40 15.68 -1.48
C VAL A 248 -1.79 16.21 -1.75
N VAL A 249 -2.82 15.55 -1.21
CA VAL A 249 -4.22 15.94 -1.42
C VAL A 249 -4.73 16.57 -0.14
N VAL A 250 -5.25 17.79 -0.24
CA VAL A 250 -5.62 18.61 0.91
C VAL A 250 -7.02 19.18 0.73
N LEU A 251 -7.93 18.80 1.63
CA LEU A 251 -9.25 19.43 1.72
C LEU A 251 -9.19 20.63 2.66
N GLY A 252 -9.56 21.82 2.18
CA GLY A 252 -9.68 23.01 3.02
C GLY A 252 -11.08 23.16 3.58
N SER A 253 -11.24 23.14 4.91
CA SER A 253 -12.56 23.30 5.53
C SER A 253 -12.51 24.09 6.85
N ALA A 254 -13.62 24.75 7.18
CA ALA A 254 -13.84 25.24 8.53
C ALA A 254 -13.99 24.07 9.52
N ALA A 255 -14.52 22.94 9.05
CA ALA A 255 -14.66 21.68 9.80
C ALA A 255 -15.15 21.93 11.24
N ASN A 256 -16.30 22.59 11.39
CA ASN A 256 -16.82 23.02 12.69
C ASN A 256 -18.19 22.38 12.99
N PRO A 257 -18.25 21.08 13.34
CA PRO A 257 -17.12 20.15 13.48
C PRO A 257 -16.78 19.37 12.18
N PRO A 258 -15.64 18.65 12.11
CA PRO A 258 -15.36 17.68 11.05
C PRO A 258 -16.38 16.54 11.08
N HIS A 259 -16.64 15.88 9.93
CA HIS A 259 -17.68 14.85 9.77
C HIS A 259 -17.41 13.98 8.54
N GLN A 260 -18.20 12.92 8.31
CA GLN A 260 -17.96 11.95 7.24
C GLN A 260 -17.95 12.54 5.82
N GLY A 261 -18.83 13.50 5.51
CA GLY A 261 -18.76 14.25 4.25
C GLY A 261 -17.38 14.87 3.93
N HIS A 262 -16.59 15.27 4.95
CA HIS A 262 -15.22 15.75 4.72
C HIS A 262 -14.27 14.61 4.32
N ILE A 263 -14.37 13.46 4.99
CA ILE A 263 -13.58 12.26 4.66
C ILE A 263 -13.90 11.81 3.24
N HIS A 264 -15.18 11.80 2.88
CA HIS A 264 -15.63 11.48 1.54
C HIS A 264 -15.05 12.44 0.48
N CYS A 265 -15.11 13.76 0.71
CA CYS A 265 -14.49 14.73 -0.21
C CYS A 265 -12.99 14.45 -0.40
N LEU A 266 -12.30 14.07 0.67
CA LEU A 266 -10.88 13.74 0.63
C LEU A 266 -10.61 12.47 -0.20
N VAL A 267 -11.43 11.42 -0.03
CA VAL A 267 -11.40 10.19 -0.85
C VAL A 267 -11.63 10.52 -2.32
N ALA A 268 -12.65 11.32 -2.62
CA ALA A 268 -12.99 11.72 -3.98
C ALA A 268 -11.86 12.53 -4.64
N GLY A 269 -11.26 13.46 -3.90
CA GLY A 269 -10.08 14.21 -4.33
C GLY A 269 -8.87 13.32 -4.59
N LYS A 270 -8.62 12.34 -3.72
CA LYS A 270 -7.54 11.35 -3.89
C LYS A 270 -7.74 10.53 -5.18
N ARG A 271 -8.92 9.93 -5.35
CA ARG A 271 -9.21 9.09 -6.52
C ARG A 271 -9.08 9.87 -7.83
N LYS A 272 -9.56 11.12 -7.87
CA LYS A 272 -9.40 11.97 -9.05
C LYS A 272 -7.93 12.31 -9.31
N ALA A 273 -7.11 12.53 -8.27
CA ALA A 273 -5.67 12.76 -8.45
C ALA A 273 -4.96 11.52 -9.03
N GLU A 274 -5.29 10.32 -8.55
CA GLU A 274 -4.75 9.06 -9.07
C GLU A 274 -5.17 8.81 -10.52
N GLU A 275 -6.43 9.07 -10.86
CA GLU A 275 -6.94 9.00 -12.24
C GLU A 275 -6.21 9.95 -13.19
N LEU A 276 -5.87 11.15 -12.71
CA LEU A 276 -5.08 12.13 -13.47
C LEU A 276 -3.62 11.72 -13.67
N GLY A 277 -3.19 10.60 -13.09
CA GLY A 277 -1.84 10.04 -13.20
C GLY A 277 -0.87 10.52 -12.13
N TYR A 278 -1.33 11.02 -10.98
CA TYR A 278 -0.44 11.45 -9.89
C TYR A 278 -0.23 10.34 -8.85
N ASN A 279 0.98 10.31 -8.28
CA ASN A 279 1.28 9.51 -7.10
C ASN A 279 0.85 10.26 -5.83
N VAL A 280 -0.20 9.81 -5.14
CA VAL A 280 -0.67 10.47 -3.91
C VAL A 280 0.15 9.98 -2.71
N LEU A 281 0.99 10.85 -2.14
CA LEU A 281 1.84 10.51 -1.00
C LEU A 281 1.06 10.36 0.31
N PHE A 282 0.11 11.26 0.53
CA PHE A 282 -0.82 11.23 1.64
C PHE A 282 -1.96 12.22 1.40
N THR A 283 -3.00 12.08 2.21
CA THR A 283 -4.15 13.00 2.25
C THR A 283 -4.22 13.71 3.61
N THR A 284 -4.78 14.92 3.67
CA THR A 284 -5.01 15.63 4.93
C THR A 284 -6.14 16.65 4.81
N ILE A 285 -6.62 17.17 5.95
CA ILE A 285 -7.63 18.23 6.00
C ILE A 285 -7.02 19.47 6.63
N ALA A 286 -6.96 20.55 5.88
CA ALA A 286 -6.59 21.86 6.39
C ALA A 286 -7.77 22.47 7.15
N ILE A 287 -7.77 22.31 8.47
CA ILE A 287 -8.73 22.92 9.38
C ILE A 287 -8.44 24.42 9.47
N ALA A 288 -9.45 25.26 9.19
CA ALA A 288 -9.29 26.72 9.26
C ALA A 288 -9.10 27.20 10.72
N PRO A 289 -8.33 28.29 10.96
CA PRO A 289 -8.12 28.82 12.30
C PRO A 289 -9.43 29.28 12.96
N GLU A 290 -9.54 29.10 14.26
CA GLU A 290 -10.73 29.45 15.05
C GLU A 290 -11.21 30.88 14.80
N GLY A 291 -10.29 31.86 14.77
CA GLY A 291 -10.60 33.26 14.51
C GLY A 291 -11.27 33.49 13.14
N TYR A 292 -10.88 32.72 12.12
CA TYR A 292 -11.53 32.76 10.81
C TYR A 292 -12.96 32.19 10.89
N VAL A 293 -13.16 31.10 11.64
CA VAL A 293 -14.49 30.48 11.80
C VAL A 293 -15.44 31.41 12.56
N LYS A 294 -14.97 32.04 13.64
CA LYS A 294 -15.72 33.04 14.42
C LYS A 294 -16.17 34.21 13.55
N LYS A 295 -15.24 34.82 12.81
CA LYS A 295 -15.57 35.92 11.89
C LYS A 295 -16.60 35.50 10.82
N LYS A 296 -16.43 34.31 10.24
CA LYS A 296 -17.36 33.79 9.22
C LYS A 296 -18.78 33.58 9.77
N GLN A 297 -18.93 33.22 11.04
CA GLN A 297 -20.23 33.13 11.70
C GLN A 297 -20.82 34.52 11.97
N GLN A 298 -20.04 35.46 12.48
CA GLN A 298 -20.48 36.85 12.68
C GLN A 298 -20.99 37.48 11.37
N ASP A 299 -20.23 37.36 10.27
CA ASP A 299 -20.61 37.85 8.95
C ASP A 299 -21.92 37.19 8.42
N ARG A 300 -22.25 35.98 8.89
CA ARG A 300 -23.51 35.28 8.54
C ARG A 300 -24.69 35.78 9.37
N ASP A 301 -24.46 36.02 10.66
CA ASP A 301 -25.48 36.51 11.58
C ASP A 301 -25.91 37.93 11.21
N GLU A 302 -24.96 38.78 10.81
CA GLU A 302 -25.22 40.13 10.29
C GLU A 302 -26.07 40.13 9.01
N ARG A 303 -25.99 39.06 8.20
CA ARG A 303 -26.81 38.87 6.98
C ARG A 303 -28.20 38.29 7.28
N GLY A 304 -28.60 38.19 8.55
CA GLY A 304 -29.95 37.79 8.96
C GLY A 304 -30.22 36.28 8.95
N ASN A 305 -29.18 35.44 8.85
CA ASN A 305 -29.34 33.99 8.73
C ASN A 305 -29.25 33.27 10.08
N LYS A 306 -30.07 33.69 11.06
CA LYS A 306 -30.00 33.32 12.49
C LYS A 306 -30.43 31.88 12.85
N SER A 307 -30.70 31.01 11.87
CA SER A 307 -31.34 29.71 12.13
C SER A 307 -30.37 28.57 12.50
N GLN A 308 -29.11 28.85 12.83
CA GLN A 308 -28.08 27.82 13.05
C GLN A 308 -27.27 28.11 14.30
N SER A 309 -26.92 27.06 15.04
CA SER A 309 -25.99 27.10 16.17
C SER A 309 -24.75 27.96 15.93
N SER A 310 -24.52 28.93 16.81
CA SER A 310 -23.37 29.85 16.81
C SER A 310 -22.13 29.26 17.46
N ILE A 311 -22.13 27.97 17.81
CA ILE A 311 -20.97 27.35 18.45
C ILE A 311 -19.79 27.27 17.48
N VAL A 312 -18.61 27.65 17.99
CA VAL A 312 -17.32 27.47 17.33
C VAL A 312 -16.44 26.65 18.25
N PHE A 313 -16.18 25.40 17.86
CA PHE A 313 -15.23 24.55 18.57
C PHE A 313 -13.80 25.07 18.39
N SER A 314 -13.02 24.98 19.46
CA SER A 314 -11.59 25.34 19.43
C SER A 314 -10.80 24.58 18.36
N ASP A 315 -9.65 25.13 17.95
CA ASP A 315 -8.71 24.43 17.05
C ASP A 315 -8.37 23.03 17.56
N GLN A 316 -8.07 22.91 18.87
CA GLN A 316 -7.69 21.63 19.49
C GLN A 316 -8.82 20.62 19.46
N THR A 317 -10.05 21.05 19.75
CA THR A 317 -11.24 20.19 19.70
C THR A 317 -11.48 19.66 18.29
N ARG A 318 -11.38 20.52 17.27
CA ARG A 318 -11.60 20.13 15.87
C ARG A 318 -10.50 19.21 15.34
N LEU A 319 -9.23 19.47 15.69
CA LEU A 319 -8.11 18.59 15.36
C LEU A 319 -8.25 17.22 16.03
N ARG A 320 -8.59 17.19 17.32
CA ARG A 320 -8.78 15.94 18.06
C ARG A 320 -9.95 15.12 17.53
N LEU A 321 -11.07 15.76 17.20
CA LEU A 321 -12.21 15.07 16.62
C LEU A 321 -11.87 14.52 15.23
N LEU A 322 -11.10 15.25 14.43
CA LEU A 322 -10.61 14.75 13.15
C LEU A 322 -9.74 13.49 13.32
N ASP A 323 -8.84 13.47 14.30
CA ASP A 323 -8.05 12.27 14.61
C ASP A 323 -8.91 11.09 15.00
N LEU A 324 -9.95 11.32 15.82
CA LEU A 324 -10.89 10.28 16.21
C LEU A 324 -11.64 9.74 14.98
N LEU A 325 -12.15 10.62 14.11
CA LEU A 325 -12.87 10.21 12.90
C LEU A 325 -12.04 9.36 11.93
N VAL A 326 -10.71 9.52 11.92
CA VAL A 326 -9.83 8.82 10.99
C VAL A 326 -9.15 7.58 11.59
N ASN A 327 -8.89 7.55 12.90
CA ASN A 327 -8.16 6.46 13.57
C ASN A 327 -9.06 5.44 14.29
N CYS A 328 -10.36 5.42 13.98
CA CYS A 328 -11.34 4.50 14.56
C CYS A 328 -11.09 3.01 14.20
N ASP A 329 -11.20 2.13 15.20
CA ASP A 329 -10.75 0.73 15.14
C ASP A 329 -11.81 -0.28 14.64
N SER A 330 -13.05 0.11 14.34
CA SER A 330 -14.13 -0.84 13.99
C SER A 330 -14.69 -0.71 12.57
N THR A 331 -14.53 -1.78 11.79
CA THR A 331 -15.37 -2.23 10.65
C THR A 331 -15.56 -1.33 9.41
N ASN A 332 -15.29 -0.02 9.48
CA ASN A 332 -15.29 0.90 8.33
C ASN A 332 -13.87 1.31 7.90
N GLN A 333 -12.88 0.44 8.17
CA GLN A 333 -11.47 0.64 7.80
C GLN A 333 -11.22 0.74 6.28
N GLY A 334 -12.23 0.51 5.43
CA GLY A 334 -12.10 0.54 3.98
C GLY A 334 -11.66 1.90 3.43
N ASP A 335 -12.22 3.01 3.91
CA ASP A 335 -12.02 4.33 3.29
C ASP A 335 -10.92 5.16 3.98
N ALA A 336 -10.77 5.09 5.30
CA ALA A 336 -9.78 5.88 6.05
C ALA A 336 -8.34 5.32 5.94
N LYS A 337 -8.16 3.99 5.98
CA LYS A 337 -6.86 3.35 5.71
C LYS A 337 -6.51 3.38 4.22
N SER A 338 -7.51 3.40 3.32
CA SER A 338 -7.25 3.51 1.88
C SER A 338 -6.78 4.90 1.45
N VAL A 339 -7.00 5.96 2.22
CA VAL A 339 -6.58 7.33 1.83
C VAL A 339 -5.19 7.76 2.30
N SER A 340 -4.44 6.92 3.04
CA SER A 340 -3.09 7.30 3.54
C SER A 340 -3.11 8.66 4.27
N PHE A 341 -4.03 8.83 5.22
CA PHE A 341 -4.26 10.11 5.89
C PHE A 341 -3.11 10.49 6.81
N ARG A 342 -2.77 11.78 6.86
CA ARG A 342 -1.88 12.38 7.87
C ARG A 342 -2.60 13.48 8.62
N SER A 343 -2.67 13.34 9.93
CA SER A 343 -3.24 14.34 10.82
C SER A 343 -2.43 15.64 10.79
N PRO A 344 -3.07 16.80 10.58
CA PRO A 344 -2.42 18.08 10.79
C PRO A 344 -2.20 18.32 12.29
N THR A 345 -1.09 18.96 12.65
CA THR A 345 -0.78 19.31 14.05
C THR A 345 -1.29 20.69 14.47
N GLN A 346 -1.79 21.48 13.52
CA GLN A 346 -2.25 22.85 13.70
C GLN A 346 -3.30 23.22 12.65
N SER A 347 -3.97 24.37 12.84
CA SER A 347 -4.84 24.97 11.83
C SER A 347 -4.02 25.66 10.73
N TYR A 348 -4.64 25.83 9.55
CA TYR A 348 -4.00 26.43 8.39
C TYR A 348 -4.93 27.44 7.70
N GLY A 349 -4.39 28.58 7.27
CA GLY A 349 -5.15 29.61 6.57
C GLY A 349 -5.70 29.16 5.22
N SER A 350 -5.07 28.16 4.59
CA SER A 350 -5.58 27.54 3.36
C SER A 350 -5.11 26.09 3.16
N ALA A 351 -5.84 25.35 2.33
CA ALA A 351 -5.41 24.01 1.89
C ALA A 351 -4.04 24.01 1.18
N LEU A 352 -3.76 25.04 0.39
CA LEU A 352 -2.49 25.16 -0.32
C LEU A 352 -1.32 25.38 0.66
N GLU A 353 -1.51 26.23 1.67
CA GLU A 353 -0.54 26.47 2.73
C GLU A 353 -0.26 25.20 3.52
N CYS A 354 -1.30 24.48 3.94
CA CYS A 354 -1.19 23.18 4.61
C CYS A 354 -0.39 22.17 3.78
N GLY A 355 -0.75 22.00 2.50
CA GLY A 355 -0.03 21.08 1.61
C GLY A 355 1.44 21.45 1.42
N ARG A 356 1.75 22.74 1.29
CA ARG A 356 3.14 23.22 1.19
C ARG A 356 3.95 23.00 2.46
N SER A 357 3.32 23.13 3.62
CA SER A 357 3.96 22.89 4.92
C SER A 357 4.22 21.41 5.19
N MET A 358 3.35 20.52 4.70
CA MET A 358 3.41 19.09 5.02
C MET A 358 4.10 18.24 3.94
N ARG A 359 4.25 18.74 2.70
CA ARG A 359 4.89 18.00 1.62
C ARG A 359 6.40 17.80 1.90
N PRO A 360 7.00 16.68 1.43
CA PRO A 360 8.40 16.39 1.70
C PRO A 360 9.39 17.24 0.89
N SER A 361 9.00 17.76 -0.28
CA SER A 361 9.85 18.62 -1.11
C SER A 361 9.03 19.61 -1.95
N GLY A 362 9.70 20.63 -2.50
CA GLY A 362 9.08 21.64 -3.36
C GLY A 362 8.53 21.10 -4.69
N ASP A 363 8.99 19.93 -5.12
CA ASP A 363 8.59 19.30 -6.39
C ASP A 363 7.26 18.53 -6.27
N VAL A 364 6.79 18.29 -5.04
CA VAL A 364 5.49 17.68 -4.78
C VAL A 364 4.39 18.74 -4.92
N GLN A 365 3.44 18.50 -5.81
CA GLN A 365 2.31 19.41 -6.01
C GLN A 365 1.23 19.22 -4.95
N VAL A 366 0.36 20.20 -4.80
CA VAL A 366 -0.77 20.19 -3.86
C VAL A 366 -2.07 20.12 -4.64
N VAL A 367 -2.81 19.03 -4.46
CA VAL A 367 -4.19 18.91 -4.93
C VAL A 367 -5.09 19.55 -3.87
N VAL A 368 -5.63 20.72 -4.18
CA VAL A 368 -6.59 21.44 -3.34
C VAL A 368 -7.99 20.94 -3.63
N VAL A 369 -8.59 20.26 -2.66
CA VAL A 369 -9.98 19.79 -2.73
C VAL A 369 -10.92 20.87 -2.21
N VAL A 370 -11.97 21.17 -2.98
CA VAL A 370 -12.99 22.17 -2.66
C VAL A 370 -14.40 21.58 -2.85
N GLY A 371 -15.36 22.01 -2.04
CA GLY A 371 -16.77 21.70 -2.27
C GLY A 371 -17.36 22.49 -3.45
N GLY A 372 -18.44 21.95 -4.03
CA GLY A 372 -19.17 22.57 -5.15
C GLY A 372 -19.63 24.02 -4.90
N ASP A 373 -19.85 24.40 -3.63
CA ASP A 373 -20.25 25.74 -3.20
C ASP A 373 -19.19 26.82 -3.50
N ARG A 374 -17.93 26.43 -3.64
CA ARG A 374 -16.81 27.39 -3.85
C ARG A 374 -16.25 27.40 -5.26
N SER A 375 -16.76 26.55 -6.15
CA SER A 375 -16.13 26.21 -7.42
C SER A 375 -15.95 27.41 -8.37
N LYS A 376 -17.00 28.22 -8.58
CA LYS A 376 -16.94 29.43 -9.43
C LYS A 376 -15.83 30.39 -9.03
N SER A 377 -15.64 30.60 -7.72
CA SER A 377 -14.59 31.51 -7.23
C SER A 377 -13.17 30.98 -7.45
N LYS A 378 -13.03 29.67 -7.62
CA LYS A 378 -11.74 28.98 -7.73
C LYS A 378 -11.27 28.91 -9.17
N TRP A 379 -12.10 28.44 -10.11
CA TRP A 379 -11.68 28.33 -11.51
C TRP A 379 -11.50 29.67 -12.21
N ARG A 380 -12.07 30.77 -11.69
CA ARG A 380 -11.85 32.13 -12.22
C ARG A 380 -10.52 32.76 -11.79
N ARG A 381 -9.73 32.08 -10.96
CA ARG A 381 -8.40 32.54 -10.51
C ARG A 381 -7.33 31.71 -11.19
N ALA A 382 -6.24 32.37 -11.61
CA ALA A 382 -5.09 31.64 -12.13
C ALA A 382 -4.49 30.74 -11.03
N PRO A 383 -4.14 29.48 -11.36
CA PRO A 383 -3.63 28.53 -10.38
C PRO A 383 -2.20 28.90 -9.99
N LYS A 384 -1.82 28.57 -8.75
CA LYS A 384 -0.40 28.64 -8.34
C LYS A 384 0.37 27.51 -9.02
N LYS A 385 1.65 27.73 -9.36
CA LYS A 385 2.48 26.76 -10.12
C LYS A 385 2.40 25.32 -9.60
N ASP A 386 2.34 25.14 -8.29
CA ASP A 386 2.30 23.85 -7.60
C ASP A 386 0.89 23.41 -7.15
N GLN A 387 -0.17 24.03 -7.66
CA GLN A 387 -1.55 23.75 -7.28
C GLN A 387 -2.33 23.07 -8.41
N ILE A 388 -3.06 22.02 -8.06
CA ILE A 388 -4.15 21.42 -8.85
C ILE A 388 -5.44 21.60 -8.05
N THR A 389 -6.56 21.89 -8.69
CA THR A 389 -7.84 22.08 -7.99
C THR A 389 -8.80 20.95 -8.35
N VAL A 390 -9.34 20.26 -7.34
CA VAL A 390 -10.39 19.24 -7.52
C VAL A 390 -11.65 19.68 -6.79
N CYS A 391 -12.74 19.76 -7.53
CA CYS A 391 -14.08 20.02 -7.02
C CYS A 391 -14.78 18.72 -6.64
N CYS A 392 -15.37 18.67 -5.45
CA CYS A 392 -16.27 17.60 -5.03
C CYS A 392 -17.71 18.13 -4.99
N PRO A 393 -18.53 17.84 -6.01
CA PRO A 393 -19.97 18.09 -5.96
C PRO A 393 -20.65 17.20 -4.91
N HIS A 394 -21.82 17.61 -4.42
CA HIS A 394 -22.61 16.79 -3.48
C HIS A 394 -23.43 15.71 -4.18
N ASP A 395 -23.83 15.94 -5.44
CA ASP A 395 -24.58 14.98 -6.25
C ASP A 395 -24.33 15.19 -7.76
N GLU A 396 -24.92 14.31 -8.57
CA GLU A 396 -24.80 14.30 -10.03
C GLU A 396 -25.45 15.52 -10.70
N ILE A 397 -26.51 16.06 -10.08
CA ILE A 397 -27.23 17.25 -10.57
C ILE A 397 -26.32 18.48 -10.43
N GLN A 398 -25.67 18.65 -9.28
CA GLN A 398 -24.71 19.70 -9.05
C GLN A 398 -23.49 19.54 -9.95
N LEU A 399 -22.97 18.32 -10.13
CA LEU A 399 -21.86 18.06 -11.05
C LEU A 399 -22.18 18.59 -12.44
N SER A 400 -23.33 18.19 -12.99
CA SER A 400 -23.80 18.62 -14.31
C SER A 400 -23.91 20.14 -14.41
N THR A 401 -24.55 20.76 -13.40
CA THR A 401 -24.71 22.23 -13.33
C THR A 401 -23.38 22.97 -13.29
N LEU A 402 -22.41 22.45 -12.52
CA LEU A 402 -21.08 23.04 -12.41
C LEU A 402 -20.26 22.85 -13.68
N GLN A 403 -20.37 21.72 -14.37
CA GLN A 403 -19.72 21.47 -15.66
C GLN A 403 -20.25 22.42 -16.73
N THR A 404 -21.58 22.59 -16.84
CA THR A 404 -22.18 23.58 -17.76
C THR A 404 -21.71 25.00 -17.42
N SER A 405 -21.68 25.35 -16.13
CA SER A 405 -21.18 26.66 -15.70
C SER A 405 -19.70 26.88 -16.05
N LEU A 406 -18.86 25.84 -15.91
CA LEU A 406 -17.44 25.93 -16.24
C LEU A 406 -17.24 26.09 -17.75
N ALA A 407 -17.97 25.33 -18.57
CA ALA A 407 -17.90 25.43 -20.03
C ALA A 407 -18.29 26.82 -20.52
N SER A 408 -19.38 27.38 -19.98
CA SER A 408 -19.79 28.76 -20.28
C SER A 408 -18.73 29.79 -19.84
N ASP A 409 -18.19 29.66 -18.62
CA ASP A 409 -17.11 30.55 -18.16
C ASP A 409 -15.82 30.40 -18.99
N GLN A 410 -15.56 29.22 -19.59
CA GLN A 410 -14.42 28.99 -20.49
C GLN A 410 -14.62 29.70 -21.83
N GLU A 411 -15.82 29.62 -22.42
CA GLU A 411 -16.17 30.34 -23.65
C GLU A 411 -16.08 31.86 -23.47
N GLU A 412 -16.46 32.37 -22.31
CA GLU A 412 -16.39 33.80 -21.96
C GLU A 412 -14.97 34.26 -21.50
N GLY A 413 -13.98 33.36 -21.43
CA GLY A 413 -12.64 33.69 -20.94
C GLY A 413 -12.56 34.06 -19.46
N LEU A 414 -13.59 33.71 -18.68
CA LEU A 414 -13.67 33.93 -17.24
C LEU A 414 -12.97 32.82 -16.45
N ALA A 415 -12.93 31.60 -16.97
CA ALA A 415 -12.18 30.49 -16.38
C ALA A 415 -10.68 30.63 -16.66
N ARG A 416 -9.89 30.74 -15.59
CA ARG A 416 -8.42 30.94 -15.62
C ARG A 416 -7.63 29.77 -15.05
N ASP A 417 -8.29 28.80 -14.42
CA ASP A 417 -7.65 27.57 -13.90
C ASP A 417 -7.79 26.41 -14.89
N GLU A 418 -6.74 26.21 -15.68
CA GLU A 418 -6.64 25.08 -16.62
C GLU A 418 -6.37 23.74 -15.92
N ARG A 419 -6.07 23.75 -14.61
CA ARG A 419 -5.83 22.56 -13.78
C ARG A 419 -6.96 22.36 -12.77
N TYR A 420 -8.18 22.64 -13.22
CA TYR A 420 -9.41 22.46 -12.48
C TYR A 420 -10.15 21.21 -12.94
N TYR A 421 -10.48 20.31 -12.00
CA TYR A 421 -11.12 19.03 -12.30
C TYR A 421 -12.31 18.80 -11.37
N PHE A 422 -13.24 17.94 -11.81
CA PHE A 422 -14.36 17.48 -10.99
C PHE A 422 -14.12 16.03 -10.56
N ALA A 423 -14.41 15.73 -9.30
CA ALA A 423 -14.64 14.37 -8.84
C ALA A 423 -16.05 13.91 -9.24
N ASP A 424 -16.20 12.60 -9.43
CA ASP A 424 -17.39 11.89 -9.90
C ASP A 424 -17.93 10.90 -8.86
N ILE A 425 -17.56 11.10 -7.60
CA ILE A 425 -17.98 10.29 -6.46
C ILE A 425 -18.70 11.22 -5.49
N PHE A 426 -19.84 10.79 -4.98
CA PHE A 426 -20.75 11.59 -4.17
C PHE A 426 -20.89 11.01 -2.77
N GLY A 427 -20.86 11.89 -1.77
CA GLY A 427 -20.81 11.50 -0.36
C GLY A 427 -22.17 11.54 0.31
N PRO A 428 -22.26 11.05 1.57
CA PRO A 428 -23.46 11.18 2.36
C PRO A 428 -23.83 12.67 2.56
N PRO A 429 -25.12 13.01 2.67
CA PRO A 429 -25.61 14.38 2.80
C PRO A 429 -25.38 14.97 4.21
N THR A 430 -24.21 14.72 4.80
CA THR A 430 -23.83 15.23 6.13
C THR A 430 -23.15 16.58 6.00
N SER A 431 -23.53 17.52 6.87
CA SER A 431 -22.90 18.85 6.95
C SER A 431 -22.57 19.22 8.40
N SER A 432 -21.57 20.06 8.62
CA SER A 432 -21.27 20.59 9.96
C SER A 432 -22.48 21.32 10.57
N THR A 433 -23.36 21.92 9.76
CA THR A 433 -24.59 22.54 10.25
C THR A 433 -25.58 21.52 10.80
N LEU A 434 -25.79 20.42 10.07
CA LEU A 434 -26.65 19.32 10.55
C LEU A 434 -26.11 18.77 11.87
N VAL A 435 -24.79 18.54 11.94
CA VAL A 435 -24.16 18.04 13.17
C VAL A 435 -24.38 18.99 14.34
N ARG A 436 -24.19 20.31 14.17
CA ARG A 436 -24.48 21.27 15.24
C ARG A 436 -25.95 21.27 15.66
N SER A 437 -26.89 21.11 14.73
CA SER A 437 -28.31 20.99 15.05
C SER A 437 -28.64 19.73 15.87
N ILE A 438 -27.93 18.63 15.64
CA ILE A 438 -28.08 17.40 16.45
C ILE A 438 -27.58 17.64 17.88
N LEU A 439 -26.47 18.38 18.04
CA LEU A 439 -25.91 18.70 19.36
C LEU A 439 -26.84 19.58 20.22
N GLU A 440 -27.71 20.38 19.58
CA GLU A 440 -28.72 21.18 20.27
C GLU A 440 -29.92 20.35 20.78
N SER A 441 -30.02 19.07 20.40
CA SER A 441 -31.06 18.15 20.90
C SER A 441 -30.74 17.62 22.31
N SER A 442 -31.69 16.93 22.94
CA SER A 442 -31.51 16.33 24.28
C SER A 442 -30.32 15.35 24.33
N GLU A 443 -29.60 15.26 25.47
CA GLU A 443 -28.38 14.45 25.63
C GLU A 443 -28.50 12.99 25.16
N GLU A 444 -29.59 12.28 25.50
CA GLU A 444 -29.78 10.88 25.08
C GLU A 444 -29.96 10.70 23.56
N ARG A 445 -30.43 11.75 22.87
CA ARG A 445 -30.70 11.77 21.42
C ARG A 445 -29.48 12.21 20.60
N CYS A 446 -28.63 13.08 21.17
CA CYS A 446 -27.36 13.54 20.59
C CYS A 446 -26.50 12.37 20.12
N LEU A 447 -26.23 11.42 21.03
CA LEU A 447 -25.30 10.33 20.78
C LEU A 447 -25.78 9.40 19.66
N SER A 448 -27.06 8.99 19.70
CA SER A 448 -27.62 8.09 18.68
C SER A 448 -27.68 8.75 17.29
N GLU A 449 -28.10 10.01 17.21
CA GLU A 449 -28.20 10.72 15.92
C GLU A 449 -26.80 11.00 15.34
N LEU A 450 -25.79 11.31 16.16
CA LEU A 450 -24.40 11.41 15.67
C LEU A 450 -23.89 10.07 15.14
N MET A 451 -24.21 8.96 15.79
CA MET A 451 -23.85 7.63 15.30
C MET A 451 -24.49 7.32 13.94
N GLU A 452 -25.74 7.73 13.72
CA GLU A 452 -26.41 7.64 12.41
C GLU A 452 -25.73 8.51 11.34
N GLN A 453 -25.11 9.63 11.72
CA GLN A 453 -24.26 10.45 10.84
C GLN A 453 -22.86 9.85 10.60
N GLY A 454 -22.61 8.64 11.08
CA GLY A 454 -21.37 7.89 10.85
C GLY A 454 -20.24 8.25 11.80
N TYR A 455 -20.52 8.83 12.97
CA TYR A 455 -19.54 8.95 14.05
C TYR A 455 -19.48 7.63 14.82
N GLU A 456 -18.29 7.12 15.09
CA GLU A 456 -18.18 6.05 16.09
C GLU A 456 -18.51 6.60 17.48
N ARG A 457 -18.94 5.70 18.37
CA ARG A 457 -19.35 6.04 19.74
C ARG A 457 -18.32 6.91 20.46
N GLN A 458 -17.02 6.63 20.33
CA GLN A 458 -15.98 7.44 20.97
C GLN A 458 -15.93 8.87 20.43
N ALA A 459 -15.99 9.04 19.10
CA ALA A 459 -15.99 10.36 18.46
C ALA A 459 -17.28 11.14 18.76
N ALA A 460 -18.42 10.45 18.77
CA ALA A 460 -19.72 11.01 19.09
C ALA A 460 -19.78 11.49 20.56
N GLN A 461 -19.34 10.64 21.51
CA GLN A 461 -19.27 11.01 22.93
C GLN A 461 -18.33 12.20 23.15
N PHE A 462 -17.13 12.15 22.56
CA PHE A 462 -16.19 13.27 22.63
C PHE A 462 -16.84 14.58 22.15
N LEU A 463 -17.56 14.55 21.03
CA LEU A 463 -18.20 15.74 20.49
C LEU A 463 -19.36 16.24 21.38
N CYS A 464 -20.24 15.37 21.89
CA CYS A 464 -21.30 15.80 22.83
C CYS A 464 -20.67 16.40 24.12
N ASP A 465 -19.60 15.80 24.67
CA ASP A 465 -18.90 16.32 25.86
C ASP A 465 -18.29 17.71 25.62
N GLN A 466 -17.66 17.91 24.45
CA GLN A 466 -17.08 19.21 24.09
C GLN A 466 -18.16 20.26 23.87
N TYR A 467 -19.29 19.88 23.28
CA TYR A 467 -20.44 20.77 23.13
C TYR A 467 -20.96 21.26 24.48
N LEU A 468 -21.19 20.35 25.44
CA LEU A 468 -21.64 20.70 26.80
C LEU A 468 -20.70 21.67 27.50
N ARG A 469 -19.38 21.51 27.32
CA ARG A 469 -18.37 22.43 27.89
C ARG A 469 -18.38 23.82 27.29
N GLU A 470 -18.75 23.95 26.02
CA GLU A 470 -18.76 25.25 25.32
C GLU A 470 -20.05 26.03 25.59
N ILE A 471 -21.14 25.35 25.96
CA ILE A 471 -22.41 25.99 26.34
C ILE A 471 -22.58 26.23 27.85
N SER A 472 -21.74 25.60 28.68
CA SER A 472 -21.67 25.82 30.13
C SER A 472 -20.79 27.02 30.45
#